data_AF-A0A2K6DQA0-F1
#
_entry.id   AF-A0A2K6DQA0-F1
#
_cell.length_a   1.000
_cell.length_b   1.000
_cell.length_c   1.000
_cell.angle_alpha   90.00
_cell.angle_beta   90.00
_cell.angle_gamma   90.00
#
_symmetry.space_group_name_H-M   'P 1'
#
loop_
_entity.id
_entity.type
_entity.pdbx_description
1 polymer ?
#
loop_
_entity_poly.entity_id
_entity_poly.type
_entity_poly.pdbx_seq_one_letter_code
_entity_poly.pdbx_strand_id
1 'polypeptide(L)'
;MGGAVPFKSALTERLALIQPSREQVQRLIAEHPLHLTPSIRELVSRLQEQNVQLFLISGGFRSIVEHVASKLNIPGTNVFANRLKFYIKMLIVLDETPAQQGAADIGACPPADAFIGFGGNVIRQQVKDNAKWYITDFVELVGELEE
;
A
#
# COMPACT_ATOMS: atom_id res chain seq x y z
N MET A 1 -13.45 -9.13 -1.41
CA MET A 1 -13.11 -10.43 -0.79
C MET A 1 -13.36 -10.30 0.70
N GLY A 2 -14.54 -10.73 1.17
CA GLY A 2 -15.04 -10.48 2.53
C GLY A 2 -14.57 -11.53 3.53
N GLY A 3 -13.33 -11.40 4.03
CA GLY A 3 -12.88 -11.96 5.31
C GLY A 3 -12.86 -13.47 5.54
N ALA A 4 -13.47 -14.30 4.69
CA ALA A 4 -13.66 -15.73 4.97
C ALA A 4 -12.41 -16.61 4.76
N VAL A 5 -11.43 -16.14 3.97
CA VAL A 5 -10.19 -16.88 3.69
C VAL A 5 -9.00 -16.09 4.23
N PRO A 6 -8.07 -16.71 4.98
CA PRO A 6 -6.85 -16.05 5.45
C PRO A 6 -6.07 -15.41 4.29
N PHE A 7 -5.56 -14.19 4.49
CA PHE A 7 -4.83 -13.45 3.45
C PHE A 7 -3.69 -14.27 2.85
N LYS A 8 -2.91 -14.94 3.71
CA LYS A 8 -1.79 -15.78 3.30
C LYS A 8 -2.22 -16.91 2.35
N SER A 9 -3.27 -17.65 2.67
CA SER A 9 -3.74 -18.76 1.82
C SER A 9 -4.28 -18.25 0.50
N ALA A 10 -5.11 -17.20 0.53
CA ALA A 10 -5.63 -16.58 -0.70
C ALA A 10 -4.53 -16.04 -1.61
N LEU A 11 -3.47 -15.45 -1.04
CA LEU A 11 -2.32 -14.95 -1.79
C LEU A 11 -1.50 -16.11 -2.38
N THR A 12 -1.25 -17.16 -1.61
CA THR A 12 -0.54 -18.36 -2.08
C THR A 12 -1.28 -19.03 -3.24
N GLU A 13 -2.59 -19.25 -3.12
CA GLU A 13 -3.41 -19.86 -4.17
C GLU A 13 -3.41 -19.03 -5.45
N ARG A 14 -3.57 -17.70 -5.34
CA ARG A 14 -3.52 -16.80 -6.49
C ARG A 14 -2.18 -16.85 -7.21
N LEU A 15 -1.07 -16.89 -6.47
CA LEU A 15 0.26 -16.95 -7.07
C LEU A 15 0.60 -18.31 -7.64
N ALA A 16 0.04 -19.39 -7.09
CA ALA A 16 0.16 -20.73 -7.66
C ALA A 16 -0.50 -20.84 -9.05
N LEU A 17 -1.55 -20.05 -9.30
CA LEU A 17 -2.20 -19.94 -10.61
C LEU A 17 -1.47 -19.03 -11.58
N ILE A 18 -1.04 -17.84 -11.12
CA ILE A 18 -0.41 -16.82 -11.99
C ILE A 18 1.03 -17.21 -12.36
N GLN A 19 1.78 -17.80 -11.42
CA GLN A 19 3.20 -18.17 -11.55
C GLN A 19 4.05 -17.12 -12.28
N PRO A 20 4.05 -15.85 -11.83
CA PRO A 20 4.75 -14.80 -12.55
C PRO A 20 6.25 -15.05 -12.56
N SER A 21 6.90 -14.86 -13.72
CA SER A 21 8.35 -14.84 -13.84
C SER A 21 8.91 -13.47 -13.44
N ARG A 22 10.21 -13.43 -13.13
CA ARG A 22 10.89 -12.17 -12.81
C ARG A 22 10.81 -11.17 -13.98
N GLU A 23 10.98 -11.66 -15.20
CA GLU A 23 10.90 -10.86 -16.43
C GLU A 23 9.49 -10.30 -16.63
N GLN A 24 8.44 -11.08 -16.34
CA GLN A 24 7.05 -10.61 -16.43
C GLN A 24 6.76 -9.49 -15.43
N VAL A 25 7.27 -9.61 -14.19
CA VAL A 25 7.11 -8.54 -13.18
C VAL A 25 7.86 -7.28 -13.60
N GLN A 26 9.09 -7.40 -14.10
CA GLN A 26 9.86 -6.26 -14.60
C GLN A 26 9.16 -5.60 -15.79
N ARG A 27 8.62 -6.40 -16.72
CA ARG A 27 7.87 -5.92 -17.87
C ARG A 27 6.62 -5.18 -17.46
N LEU A 28 5.85 -5.71 -16.50
CA LEU A 28 4.67 -5.04 -15.95
C LEU A 28 5.01 -3.65 -15.40
N ILE A 29 6.11 -3.54 -14.65
CA ILE A 29 6.57 -2.25 -14.08
C ILE A 29 6.98 -1.27 -15.19
N ALA A 30 7.60 -1.76 -16.26
CA ALA A 30 8.06 -0.94 -17.38
C ALA A 30 6.92 -0.51 -18.33
N GLU A 31 5.98 -1.41 -18.64
CA GLU A 31 4.93 -1.20 -19.65
C GLU A 31 3.66 -0.56 -19.08
N HIS A 32 3.41 -0.72 -17.78
CA HIS A 32 2.22 -0.15 -17.12
C HIS A 32 2.64 0.82 -16.02
N PRO A 33 2.85 2.11 -16.35
CA PRO A 33 3.23 3.11 -15.37
C PRO A 33 2.13 3.26 -14.33
N LEU A 34 2.48 3.06 -13.06
CA LEU A 34 1.55 3.27 -11.95
C LEU A 34 1.12 4.73 -11.91
N HIS A 35 -0.19 4.94 -11.90
CA HIS A 35 -0.81 6.23 -11.70
C HIS A 35 -0.89 6.52 -10.21
N LEU A 36 -0.28 7.63 -9.81
CA LEU A 36 -0.45 8.16 -8.46
C LEU A 36 -1.81 8.84 -8.38
N THR A 37 -2.52 8.65 -7.27
CA THR A 37 -3.72 9.42 -6.98
C THR A 37 -3.40 10.91 -7.05
N PRO A 38 -4.26 11.75 -7.64
CA PRO A 38 -4.06 13.21 -7.64
C PRO A 38 -3.72 13.74 -6.25
N SER A 39 -2.90 14.79 -6.20
CA SER A 39 -2.53 15.53 -4.97
C SER A 39 -1.71 14.76 -3.92
N ILE A 40 -1.48 13.45 -4.05
CA ILE A 40 -0.64 12.69 -3.10
C ILE A 40 0.82 13.18 -3.07
N ARG A 41 1.34 13.61 -4.22
CA ARG A 41 2.72 14.12 -4.33
C ARG A 41 2.89 15.40 -3.51
N GLU A 42 1.91 16.28 -3.57
CA GLU A 42 1.91 17.52 -2.81
C GLU A 42 1.81 17.24 -1.32
N LEU A 43 0.85 16.42 -0.90
CA LEU A 43 0.71 16.00 0.49
C LEU A 43 2.01 15.42 1.06
N VAL A 44 2.65 14.51 0.32
CA VAL A 44 3.94 13.93 0.71
C VAL A 44 5.02 15.00 0.84
N SER A 45 5.13 15.93 -0.11
CA SER A 45 6.11 17.02 -0.05
C SER A 45 5.92 17.88 1.20
N ARG A 46 4.68 18.30 1.49
CA ARG A 46 4.37 19.14 2.66
C ARG A 46 4.69 18.45 3.97
N LEU A 47 4.33 17.16 4.10
CA LEU A 47 4.65 16.38 5.29
C LEU A 47 6.17 16.21 5.47
N GLN A 48 6.92 16.01 4.37
CA GLN A 48 8.38 15.94 4.42
C GLN A 48 9.02 17.28 4.81
N GLU A 49 8.50 18.41 4.31
CA GLU A 49 8.95 19.76 4.68
C GLU A 49 8.74 20.04 6.18
N GLN A 50 7.69 19.46 6.77
CA GLN A 50 7.42 19.49 8.21
C GLN A 50 8.23 18.46 9.03
N ASN A 51 9.19 17.76 8.41
CA ASN A 51 9.99 16.68 9.02
C ASN A 51 9.16 15.48 9.53
N VAL A 52 7.99 15.24 8.95
CA VAL A 52 7.18 14.05 9.26
C VAL A 52 7.77 12.83 8.56
N GLN A 53 8.00 11.76 9.32
CA GLN A 53 8.44 10.51 8.73
C GLN A 53 7.28 9.80 8.04
N LEU A 54 7.46 9.51 6.75
CA LEU A 54 6.46 8.85 5.92
C LEU A 54 6.82 7.39 5.67
N PHE A 55 5.81 6.53 5.68
CA PHE A 55 5.93 5.10 5.45
C PHE A 55 4.90 4.62 4.44
N LEU A 56 5.28 3.66 3.59
CA LEU A 56 4.38 2.97 2.69
C LEU A 56 4.19 1.53 3.18
N ILE A 57 2.96 1.18 3.51
CA ILE A 57 2.61 -0.13 4.06
C ILE A 57 1.58 -0.75 3.11
N SER A 58 1.88 -1.92 2.52
CA SER A 58 1.04 -2.50 1.46
C SER A 58 1.07 -4.02 1.43
N GLY A 59 -0.09 -4.64 1.20
CA GLY A 59 -0.22 -6.08 0.96
C GLY A 59 0.21 -6.48 -0.46
N GLY A 60 0.59 -5.52 -1.31
CA GLY A 60 1.17 -5.75 -2.63
C GLY A 60 2.63 -6.19 -2.57
N PHE A 61 3.30 -6.15 -3.72
CA PHE A 61 4.70 -6.59 -3.83
C PHE A 61 5.68 -5.43 -3.73
N ARG A 62 6.72 -5.61 -2.92
CA ARG A 62 7.75 -4.61 -2.65
C ARG A 62 8.39 -4.03 -3.91
N SER A 63 8.63 -4.86 -4.94
CA SER A 63 9.19 -4.40 -6.22
C SER A 63 8.35 -3.33 -6.92
N ILE A 64 7.02 -3.37 -6.73
CA ILE A 64 6.07 -2.40 -7.29
C ILE A 64 5.99 -1.18 -6.38
N VAL A 65 5.90 -1.40 -5.06
CA VAL A 65 5.74 -0.33 -4.06
C VAL A 65 7.00 0.54 -3.97
N GLU A 66 8.20 -0.03 -4.10
CA GLU A 66 9.45 0.74 -4.14
C GLU A 66 9.51 1.68 -5.35
N HIS A 67 8.89 1.29 -6.48
CA HIS A 67 8.80 2.15 -7.65
C HIS A 67 7.90 3.38 -7.38
N VAL A 68 6.83 3.20 -6.59
CA VAL A 68 6.00 4.31 -6.09
C VAL A 68 6.76 5.16 -5.09
N ALA A 69 7.47 4.53 -4.14
CA ALA A 69 8.26 5.20 -3.11
C ALA A 69 9.31 6.13 -3.73
N SER A 70 10.03 5.66 -4.75
CA SER A 70 11.00 6.47 -5.50
C SER A 70 10.37 7.70 -6.13
N LYS A 71 9.18 7.58 -6.73
CA LYS A 71 8.46 8.74 -7.28
C LYS A 71 8.04 9.75 -6.22
N LEU A 72 7.92 9.34 -4.96
CA LEU A 72 7.48 10.16 -3.83
C LEU A 72 8.65 10.58 -2.91
N ASN A 73 9.91 10.30 -3.29
CA ASN A 73 11.09 10.55 -2.47
C ASN A 73 11.02 9.90 -1.07
N ILE A 74 10.38 8.74 -0.96
CA ILE A 74 10.32 7.96 0.28
C ILE A 74 11.42 6.89 0.23
N PRO A 75 12.31 6.81 1.24
CA PRO A 75 13.39 5.83 1.24
C PRO A 75 12.84 4.41 1.32
N GLY A 76 13.50 3.45 0.65
CA GLY A 76 13.10 2.04 0.67
C GLY A 76 13.12 1.38 2.06
N THR A 77 13.79 1.99 3.04
CA THR A 77 13.74 1.61 4.46
C THR A 77 12.35 1.79 5.05
N ASN A 78 11.56 2.71 4.50
CA ASN A 78 10.22 3.06 4.97
C ASN A 78 9.11 2.36 4.17
N VAL A 79 9.48 1.33 3.39
CA VAL A 79 8.57 0.53 2.57
C VAL A 79 8.41 -0.87 3.16
N PHE A 80 7.18 -1.16 3.58
CA PHE A 80 6.76 -2.44 4.13
C PHE A 80 5.75 -3.10 3.19
N ALA A 81 6.20 -4.12 2.45
CA ALA A 81 5.37 -4.89 1.54
C ALA A 81 5.92 -6.30 1.32
N ASN A 82 5.08 -7.19 0.76
CA ASN A 82 5.42 -8.58 0.51
C ASN A 82 6.59 -8.71 -0.48
N ARG A 83 7.53 -9.63 -0.22
CA ARG A 83 8.68 -9.88 -1.12
C ARG A 83 8.45 -11.12 -1.96
N LEU A 84 8.53 -10.97 -3.29
CA LEU A 84 8.58 -12.09 -4.22
C LEU A 84 10.00 -12.68 -4.25
N LYS A 85 10.13 -13.98 -4.01
CA LYS A 85 11.37 -14.74 -4.21
C LYS A 85 11.23 -15.67 -5.41
N PHE A 86 12.09 -15.47 -6.40
CA PHE A 86 12.15 -16.31 -7.60
C PHE A 86 13.28 -17.33 -7.45
N TYR A 87 12.93 -18.62 -7.41
CA TYR A 87 13.87 -19.73 -7.54
C TYR A 87 13.68 -20.39 -8.90
N ILE A 88 14.70 -21.10 -9.39
CA ILE A 88 14.81 -21.63 -10.77
C ILE A 88 13.63 -22.55 -11.20
N LYS A 89 12.71 -22.91 -10.30
CA LYS A 89 11.44 -23.60 -10.61
C LYS A 89 10.24 -23.20 -9.71
N MET A 90 10.35 -22.18 -8.85
CA MET A 90 9.32 -21.90 -7.82
C MET A 90 9.32 -20.43 -7.36
N LEU A 91 8.13 -19.83 -7.30
CA LEU A 91 7.90 -18.52 -6.68
C LEU A 91 7.48 -18.72 -5.22
N ILE A 92 8.20 -18.08 -4.28
CA ILE A 92 7.83 -18.07 -2.86
C ILE A 92 7.58 -16.62 -2.44
N VAL A 93 6.44 -16.36 -1.79
CA VAL A 93 6.21 -15.08 -1.10
C VAL A 93 6.76 -15.21 0.30
N LEU A 94 7.69 -14.31 0.66
CA LEU A 94 8.01 -14.11 2.07
C LEU A 94 7.17 -13.00 2.66
N ASP A 95 6.43 -13.37 3.69
CA ASP A 95 5.70 -12.48 4.58
C ASP A 95 6.64 -12.14 5.75
N GLU A 96 7.56 -11.20 5.53
CA GLU A 96 8.34 -10.60 6.61
C GLU A 96 7.67 -9.33 7.16
N THR A 97 6.44 -9.06 6.70
CA THR A 97 5.60 -7.96 7.17
C THR A 97 4.55 -8.51 8.14
N PRO A 98 4.26 -7.86 9.28
CA PRO A 98 3.15 -8.26 10.14
C PRO A 98 1.86 -8.38 9.31
N ALA A 99 1.23 -9.55 9.38
CA ALA A 99 0.17 -10.00 8.49
C ALA A 99 -0.95 -8.97 8.28
N GLN A 100 -1.14 -8.52 7.04
CA GLN A 100 -2.20 -7.59 6.68
C GLN A 100 -3.48 -8.36 6.32
N GLN A 101 -4.46 -8.36 7.22
CA GLN A 101 -5.84 -8.77 6.90
C GLN A 101 -6.53 -7.66 6.09
N GLY A 102 -7.49 -7.99 5.22
CA GLY A 102 -8.10 -7.07 4.24
C GLY A 102 -8.90 -5.86 4.79
N ALA A 103 -8.84 -5.62 6.11
CA ALA A 103 -9.32 -4.44 6.84
C ALA A 103 -8.20 -3.79 7.68
N ALA A 104 -6.93 -4.06 7.35
CA ALA A 104 -5.74 -3.75 8.15
C ALA A 104 -5.59 -2.26 8.50
N ASP A 105 -6.10 -1.36 7.66
CA ASP A 105 -5.92 0.08 7.88
C ASP A 105 -6.64 0.56 9.14
N ILE A 106 -7.88 0.10 9.39
CA ILE A 106 -8.62 0.39 10.64
C ILE A 106 -7.98 -0.32 11.83
N GLY A 107 -7.55 -1.58 11.63
CA GLY A 107 -6.93 -2.40 12.67
C GLY A 107 -5.52 -1.96 13.08
N ALA A 108 -4.91 -1.00 12.37
CA ALA A 108 -3.63 -0.41 12.74
C ALA A 108 -3.76 0.61 13.89
N CYS A 109 -4.99 1.00 14.27
CA CYS A 109 -5.27 1.94 15.34
C CYS A 109 -6.11 1.23 16.42
N PRO A 110 -5.50 0.75 17.54
CA PRO A 110 -4.10 0.87 17.97
C PRO A 110 -3.15 -0.16 17.30
N PRO A 111 -1.81 0.10 17.20
CA PRO A 111 -0.99 1.04 17.96
C PRO A 111 -0.84 2.47 17.39
N ALA A 112 -1.39 2.78 16.21
CA ALA A 112 -1.41 4.14 15.70
C ALA A 112 -2.31 5.05 16.56
N ASP A 113 -1.93 6.32 16.71
CA ASP A 113 -2.68 7.30 17.50
C ASP A 113 -3.93 7.83 16.77
N ALA A 114 -3.93 7.76 15.44
CA ALA A 114 -5.03 8.22 14.60
C ALA A 114 -5.13 7.39 13.32
N PHE A 115 -6.35 7.32 12.78
CA PHE A 115 -6.65 6.70 11.50
C PHE A 115 -7.51 7.62 10.65
N ILE A 116 -7.10 7.83 9.40
CA ILE A 116 -7.85 8.57 8.38
C ILE A 116 -8.18 7.60 7.24
N GLY A 117 -9.46 7.31 7.05
CA GLY A 117 -9.92 6.49 5.94
C GLY A 117 -9.88 7.28 4.63
N PHE A 118 -9.40 6.66 3.56
CA PHE A 118 -9.34 7.27 2.22
C PHE A 118 -10.27 6.54 1.24
N GLY A 119 -11.14 7.30 0.57
CA GLY A 119 -12.15 6.80 -0.35
C GLY A 119 -12.01 7.21 -1.81
N GLY A 120 -10.98 7.98 -2.18
CA GLY A 120 -10.91 8.64 -3.50
C GLY A 120 -10.82 7.71 -4.71
N ASN A 121 -10.33 6.48 -4.52
CA ASN A 121 -10.29 5.47 -5.58
C ASN A 121 -11.41 4.42 -5.43
N VAL A 122 -11.60 3.90 -4.21
CA VAL A 122 -12.61 2.88 -3.90
C VAL A 122 -13.15 3.14 -2.51
N ILE A 123 -14.47 3.38 -2.41
CA ILE A 123 -15.15 3.51 -1.13
C ILE A 123 -15.45 2.12 -0.57
N ARG A 124 -14.90 1.82 0.60
CA ARG A 124 -15.27 0.65 1.40
C ARG A 124 -16.20 1.09 2.51
N GLN A 125 -17.47 0.66 2.45
CA GLN A 125 -18.49 1.10 3.39
C GLN A 125 -18.09 0.84 4.86
N GLN A 126 -17.50 -0.34 5.13
CA GLN A 126 -16.97 -0.65 6.47
C GLN A 126 -15.86 0.30 6.94
N VAL A 127 -15.03 0.85 6.05
CA VAL A 127 -14.00 1.84 6.43
C VAL A 127 -14.65 3.19 6.65
N LYS A 128 -15.56 3.58 5.77
CA LYS A 128 -16.29 4.85 5.87
C LYS A 128 -17.11 4.96 7.15
N ASP A 129 -17.78 3.88 7.54
CA ASP A 129 -18.67 3.87 8.71
C ASP A 129 -17.93 3.78 10.04
N ASN A 130 -16.70 3.26 10.05
CA ASN A 130 -15.95 3.01 11.29
C ASN A 130 -14.72 3.92 11.47
N ALA A 131 -14.32 4.68 10.45
CA ALA A 131 -13.22 5.64 10.57
C ALA A 131 -13.71 6.91 11.27
N LYS A 132 -12.93 7.39 12.25
CA LYS A 132 -13.19 8.69 12.90
C LYS A 132 -13.05 9.85 11.93
N TRP A 133 -12.09 9.75 11.02
CA TRP A 133 -11.81 10.72 9.97
C TRP A 133 -11.85 9.99 8.62
N TYR A 134 -12.55 10.56 7.64
CA TYR A 134 -12.68 9.96 6.31
C TYR A 134 -12.67 11.05 5.25
N ILE A 135 -11.80 10.90 4.26
CA ILE A 135 -11.64 11.84 3.16
C ILE A 135 -11.82 11.12 1.82
N THR A 136 -12.11 11.88 0.78
CA THR A 136 -12.17 11.37 -0.59
C THR A 136 -11.15 12.02 -1.51
N ASP A 137 -10.62 13.18 -1.14
CA ASP A 137 -9.55 13.85 -1.86
C ASP A 137 -8.40 14.20 -0.93
N PHE A 138 -7.16 14.07 -1.40
CA PHE A 138 -5.98 14.47 -0.64
C PHE A 138 -5.84 15.99 -0.52
N VAL A 139 -6.50 16.77 -1.38
CA VAL A 139 -6.57 18.23 -1.25
C VAL A 139 -7.15 18.65 0.09
N GLU A 140 -8.11 17.88 0.63
CA GLU A 140 -8.70 18.14 1.95
C GLU A 140 -7.62 18.14 3.04
N LEU A 141 -6.67 17.19 3.00
CA LEU A 141 -5.57 17.14 3.97
C LEU A 141 -4.51 18.20 3.73
N VAL A 142 -4.27 18.59 2.46
CA VAL A 142 -3.30 19.65 2.16
C VAL A 142 -3.77 20.98 2.75
N GLY A 143 -5.07 21.31 2.62
CA GLY A 143 -5.63 22.52 3.18
C GLY A 143 -5.51 22.61 4.71
N GLU A 144 -5.76 21.50 5.41
CA GLU A 144 -5.64 21.41 6.88
C GLU A 144 -4.20 21.54 7.40
N LEU A 145 -3.19 21.34 6.54
CA LEU A 145 -1.78 21.52 6.91
C LEU A 145 -1.31 22.99 6.79
N GLU A 146 -2.11 23.87 6.19
CA GLU A 146 -1.79 25.28 5.96
C GLU A 146 -2.44 26.25 6.98
N GLU A 147 -3.34 25.77 7.83
CA GLU A 147 -3.91 26.50 8.98
C GLU A 147 -3.09 26.34 10.27
#